data_AF-A0A7S2F7A3-F1
#
_entry.id   AF-A0A7S2F7A3-F1
#
_cell.length_a   1.000
_cell.length_b   1.000
_cell.length_c   1.000
_cell.angle_alpha   90.00
_cell.angle_beta   90.00
_cell.angle_gamma   90.00
#
_symmetry.space_group_name_H-M   'P 1'
#
loop_
_entity.id
_entity.type
_entity.pdbx_description
1 polymer ?
#
loop_
_entity_poly.entity_id
_entity_poly.type
_entity_poly.pdbx_seq_one_letter_code
_entity_poly.pdbx_strand_id
1 'polypeptide(L)'
;VLFLCLALTVLGCMLPAFYVQLSSPLGPFSEATYSFYGFTEKLPELSEEPNSFSTRFSQGTYVFFGIISIHAHLGLMLVTWFGKLPPRALATANLLSHILFAYSATDVALLSMVLTLLEMSTSDFVPLDPGQQEMLGRLAGKEINCPHGLMVDVAMLPGTWLLTAAVLLHWWMGREVMICLE
;
A
#
# COMPACT_ATOMS: atom_id res chain seq x y z
N VAL A 1 -2.55 -11.59 20.87
CA VAL A 1 -3.02 -10.64 19.83
C VAL A 1 -1.89 -9.82 19.21
N LEU A 2 -1.00 -9.18 19.99
CA LEU A 2 0.14 -8.42 19.45
C LEU A 2 1.05 -9.22 18.50
N PHE A 3 1.40 -10.47 18.83
CA PHE A 3 2.16 -11.35 17.93
C PHE A 3 1.42 -11.64 16.62
N LEU A 4 0.10 -11.82 16.69
CA LEU A 4 -0.73 -12.01 15.50
C LEU A 4 -0.73 -10.73 14.65
N CYS A 5 -0.89 -9.56 15.28
CA CYS A 5 -0.82 -8.27 14.58
C CYS A 5 0.52 -8.09 13.86
N LEU A 6 1.64 -8.36 14.55
CA LEU A 6 2.98 -8.30 13.96
C LEU A 6 3.12 -9.28 12.79
N ALA A 7 2.68 -10.53 12.95
CA ALA A 7 2.72 -11.53 11.90
C ALA A 7 1.89 -11.10 10.68
N LEU A 8 0.69 -10.55 10.90
CA LEU A 8 -0.17 -10.05 9.82
C LEU A 8 0.44 -8.82 9.13
N THR A 9 1.07 -7.90 9.86
CA THR A 9 1.77 -6.76 9.26
C THR A 9 2.93 -7.23 8.39
N VAL A 10 3.80 -8.12 8.92
CA VAL A 10 4.94 -8.65 8.16
C VAL A 10 4.47 -9.40 6.92
N LEU A 11 3.54 -10.35 7.08
CA LEU A 11 3.02 -11.14 5.97
C LEU A 11 2.28 -10.26 4.95
N GLY A 12 1.47 -9.31 5.42
CA GLY A 12 0.74 -8.38 4.56
C GLY A 12 1.68 -7.47 3.75
N CYS A 13 2.80 -7.03 4.33
CA CYS A 13 3.81 -6.24 3.62
C CYS A 13 4.57 -7.07 2.57
N MET A 14 4.78 -8.36 2.80
CA MET A 14 5.56 -9.25 1.92
C MET A 14 4.73 -9.91 0.83
N LEU A 15 3.46 -10.21 1.11
CA LEU A 15 2.56 -10.83 0.14
C LEU A 15 2.09 -9.83 -0.92
N PRO A 16 1.70 -10.31 -2.12
CA PRO A 16 1.08 -9.48 -3.14
C PRO A 16 -0.11 -8.70 -2.58
N ALA A 17 -0.04 -7.38 -2.69
CA ALA A 17 -1.07 -6.47 -2.19
C ALA A 17 -2.05 -6.09 -3.31
N PHE A 18 -1.56 -5.86 -4.52
CA PHE A 18 -2.39 -5.51 -5.66
C PHE A 18 -1.80 -5.99 -6.99
N TYR A 19 -2.69 -6.10 -7.97
CA TYR A 19 -2.42 -6.42 -9.36
C TYR A 19 -2.92 -5.28 -10.24
N VAL A 20 -2.14 -4.90 -11.25
CA VAL A 20 -2.51 -3.93 -12.27
C VAL A 20 -2.23 -4.53 -13.64
N GLN A 21 -3.21 -4.48 -14.52
CA GLN A 21 -3.11 -4.90 -15.90
C GLN A 21 -3.54 -3.77 -16.83
N LEU A 22 -2.67 -3.45 -17.79
CA LEU A 22 -2.99 -2.53 -18.87
C LEU A 22 -3.51 -3.34 -20.04
N SER A 23 -4.71 -3.01 -20.51
CA SER A 23 -5.34 -3.66 -21.64
C SER A 23 -5.85 -2.62 -22.63
N SER A 24 -5.91 -3.01 -23.91
CA SER A 24 -6.67 -2.29 -24.93
C SER A 24 -7.81 -3.16 -25.41
N PRO A 25 -8.74 -2.61 -26.20
CA PRO A 25 -9.69 -3.45 -26.91
C PRO A 25 -9.04 -4.53 -27.77
N LEU A 26 -7.75 -4.40 -28.14
CA LEU A 26 -7.03 -5.40 -28.94
C LEU A 26 -6.45 -6.55 -28.10
N GLY A 27 -6.31 -6.36 -26.79
CA GLY A 27 -5.74 -7.35 -25.87
C GLY A 27 -4.90 -6.72 -24.76
N PRO A 28 -4.38 -7.53 -23.85
CA PRO A 28 -3.53 -7.08 -22.75
C PRO A 28 -2.14 -6.66 -23.24
N PHE A 29 -1.59 -5.60 -22.66
CA PHE A 29 -0.24 -5.09 -22.96
C PHE A 29 0.79 -5.47 -21.91
N SER A 30 0.43 -5.30 -20.64
CA SER A 30 1.34 -5.45 -19.52
C SER A 30 0.56 -5.82 -18.27
N GLU A 31 1.18 -6.60 -17.41
CA GLU A 31 0.66 -6.93 -16.09
C GLU A 31 1.76 -6.78 -15.06
N ALA A 32 1.39 -6.31 -13.88
CA ALA A 32 2.29 -6.14 -12.77
C ALA A 32 1.60 -6.49 -11.45
N THR A 33 2.33 -7.19 -10.60
CA THR A 33 1.89 -7.55 -9.26
C THR A 33 2.87 -6.98 -8.26
N TYR A 34 2.36 -6.26 -7.27
CA TYR A 34 3.20 -5.63 -6.25
C TYR A 34 2.75 -6.01 -4.84
N SER A 35 3.71 -6.43 -4.02
CA SER A 35 3.61 -6.34 -2.55
C SER A 35 3.88 -4.92 -2.08
N PHE A 36 3.51 -4.59 -0.84
CA PHE A 36 3.85 -3.29 -0.23
C PHE A 36 5.35 -3.03 -0.24
N TYR A 37 6.17 -4.04 0.08
CA TYR A 37 7.63 -3.90 0.06
C TYR A 37 8.17 -3.80 -1.37
N GLY A 38 7.80 -4.72 -2.26
CA GLY A 38 8.23 -4.72 -3.65
C GLY A 38 7.83 -3.46 -4.42
N PHE A 39 6.70 -2.82 -4.07
CA PHE A 39 6.33 -1.54 -4.64
C PHE A 39 7.35 -0.44 -4.32
N THR A 40 7.93 -0.44 -3.11
CA THR A 40 8.94 0.56 -2.73
C THR A 40 10.19 0.51 -3.60
N GLU A 41 10.63 -0.69 -3.96
CA GLU A 41 11.81 -0.89 -4.80
C GLU A 41 11.56 -0.39 -6.23
N LYS A 42 10.31 -0.50 -6.69
CA LYS A 42 9.87 -0.12 -8.03
C LYS A 42 9.42 1.33 -8.16
N LEU A 43 9.14 2.00 -7.03
CA LEU A 43 8.69 3.39 -6.99
C LEU A 43 9.58 4.35 -7.81
N PRO A 44 10.93 4.26 -7.77
CA PRO A 44 11.77 5.10 -8.60
C PRO A 44 11.64 4.83 -10.10
N GLU A 45 11.47 3.57 -10.51
CA GLU A 45 11.31 3.18 -11.91
C GLU A 45 9.95 3.64 -12.48
N LEU A 46 8.96 3.83 -11.60
CA LEU A 46 7.62 4.32 -11.96
C LEU A 46 7.54 5.86 -12.04
N SER A 47 8.60 6.57 -11.67
CA SER A 47 8.67 8.04 -11.71
C SER A 47 9.27 8.53 -13.02
N GLU A 48 8.79 9.68 -13.52
CA GLU A 48 9.37 10.37 -14.68
C GLU A 48 10.84 10.74 -14.44
N GLU A 49 11.20 11.09 -13.20
CA GLU A 49 12.57 11.42 -12.80
C GLU A 49 13.05 10.51 -11.65
N PRO A 50 13.54 9.28 -11.95
CA PRO A 50 13.87 8.26 -10.95
C PRO A 50 14.92 8.68 -9.91
N ASN A 51 15.82 9.59 -10.30
CA ASN A 51 16.93 10.06 -9.46
C ASN A 51 16.69 11.46 -8.88
N SER A 52 15.51 12.03 -9.09
CA SER A 52 15.13 13.28 -8.43
C SER A 52 15.09 13.09 -6.92
N PHE A 53 15.45 14.16 -6.19
CA PHE A 53 15.35 14.17 -4.73
C PHE A 53 13.92 13.85 -4.28
N SER A 54 12.91 14.41 -4.96
CA SER A 54 11.49 14.18 -4.65
C SER A 54 11.11 12.69 -4.67
N THR A 55 11.54 11.96 -5.71
CA THR A 55 11.23 10.53 -5.85
C THR A 55 11.91 9.70 -4.77
N ARG A 56 13.20 9.94 -4.50
CA ARG A 56 13.96 9.22 -3.46
C ARG A 56 13.49 9.55 -2.06
N PHE A 57 13.13 10.82 -1.81
CA PHE A 57 12.53 11.25 -0.57
C PHE A 57 11.18 10.57 -0.34
N SER A 58 10.32 10.51 -1.37
CA SER A 58 9.02 9.83 -1.30
C SER A 58 9.14 8.33 -1.06
N GLN A 59 10.13 7.68 -1.69
CA GLN A 59 10.48 6.28 -1.42
C GLN A 59 10.89 6.11 0.06
N GLY A 60 11.76 6.99 0.56
CA GLY A 60 12.22 6.98 1.95
C GLY A 60 11.10 7.21 2.96
N THR A 61 10.21 8.18 2.72
CA THR A 61 9.07 8.45 3.59
C THR A 61 8.07 7.30 3.59
N TYR A 62 7.80 6.69 2.44
CA TYR A 62 6.94 5.51 2.35
C TYR A 62 7.53 4.35 3.16
N VAL A 63 8.82 4.05 3.02
CA VAL A 63 9.47 2.98 3.78
C VAL A 63 9.45 3.29 5.27
N PHE A 64 9.82 4.51 5.67
CA PHE A 64 9.92 4.87 7.08
C PHE A 64 8.55 4.90 7.78
N PHE A 65 7.57 5.61 7.21
CA PHE A 65 6.26 5.81 7.83
C PHE A 65 5.24 4.71 7.52
N GLY A 66 5.36 4.07 6.35
CA GLY A 66 4.44 3.01 5.93
C GLY A 66 4.85 1.61 6.39
N ILE A 67 6.15 1.37 6.59
CA ILE A 67 6.69 0.04 6.93
C ILE A 67 7.45 0.07 8.26
N ILE A 68 8.50 0.87 8.41
CA ILE A 68 9.39 0.77 9.57
C ILE A 68 8.69 1.19 10.86
N SER A 69 7.97 2.31 10.86
CA SER A 69 7.34 2.88 12.06
C SER A 69 6.31 1.93 12.70
N ILE A 70 5.47 1.27 11.90
CA ILE A 70 4.48 0.29 12.41
C ILE A 70 5.17 -0.93 13.04
N HIS A 71 6.23 -1.45 12.43
CA HIS A 71 6.98 -2.60 12.97
C HIS A 71 7.72 -2.21 14.25
N ALA A 72 8.34 -1.03 14.28
CA ALA A 72 8.99 -0.49 15.47
C ALA A 72 7.98 -0.28 16.59
N HIS A 73 6.79 0.24 16.28
CA HIS A 73 5.74 0.45 17.26
C HIS A 73 5.25 -0.88 17.83
N LEU A 74 4.92 -1.86 16.98
CA LEU A 74 4.49 -3.19 17.42
C LEU A 74 5.58 -3.91 18.23
N GLY A 75 6.85 -3.76 17.84
CA GLY A 75 7.99 -4.27 18.60
C GLY A 75 8.08 -3.64 19.99
N LEU A 76 7.93 -2.32 20.09
CA LEU A 76 7.90 -1.62 21.37
C LEU A 76 6.73 -2.10 22.24
N MET A 77 5.53 -2.25 21.66
CA MET A 77 4.35 -2.78 22.36
C MET A 77 4.53 -4.21 22.86
N LEU A 78 5.23 -5.07 22.11
CA LEU A 78 5.58 -6.41 22.57
C LEU A 78 6.55 -6.36 23.77
N VAL A 79 7.56 -5.50 23.70
CA VAL A 79 8.53 -5.32 24.80
C VAL A 79 7.87 -4.75 26.04
N THR A 80 6.95 -3.78 25.91
CA THR A 80 6.26 -3.20 27.06
C THR A 80 5.26 -4.18 27.67
N TRP A 81 4.57 -4.98 26.86
CA TRP A 81 3.56 -5.92 27.34
C TRP A 81 4.15 -7.17 28.01
N PHE A 82 5.20 -7.75 27.41
CA PHE A 82 5.80 -9.00 27.91
C PHE A 82 7.09 -8.77 28.72
N GLY A 83 7.76 -7.64 28.52
CA GLY A 83 8.98 -7.29 29.21
C GLY A 83 8.70 -6.54 30.52
N LYS A 84 9.48 -6.84 31.56
CA LYS A 84 9.51 -6.02 32.78
C LYS A 84 10.44 -4.84 32.55
N LEU A 85 9.89 -3.73 32.07
CA LEU A 85 10.67 -2.50 31.89
C LEU A 85 10.99 -1.85 33.25
N PRO A 86 12.22 -1.38 33.47
CA PRO A 86 12.53 -0.62 34.67
C PRO A 86 11.77 0.71 34.67
N PRO A 87 11.44 1.29 35.84
CA PRO A 87 10.64 2.52 35.94
C PRO A 87 11.21 3.69 35.14
N ARG A 88 12.54 3.77 35.00
CA ARG A 88 13.21 4.81 34.21
C ARG A 88 12.95 4.69 32.70
N ALA A 89 12.74 3.48 32.20
CA ALA A 89 12.49 3.22 30.79
C ALA A 89 11.00 3.39 30.42
N LEU A 90 10.08 3.32 31.38
CA LEU A 90 8.64 3.47 31.13
C LEU A 90 8.31 4.84 30.55
N ALA A 91 8.87 5.93 31.10
CA ALA A 91 8.65 7.27 30.58
C ALA A 91 9.13 7.43 29.12
N THR A 92 10.30 6.86 28.80
CA THR A 92 10.83 6.88 27.43
C THR A 92 10.02 5.99 26.50
N ALA A 93 9.63 4.80 26.94
CA ALA A 93 8.79 3.89 26.16
C ALA A 93 7.41 4.48 25.87
N ASN A 94 6.82 5.18 26.85
CA ASN A 94 5.55 5.87 26.66
C ASN A 94 5.67 6.98 25.60
N LEU A 95 6.69 7.85 25.73
CA LEU A 95 6.95 8.90 24.74
C LEU A 95 7.19 8.32 23.34
N LEU A 96 8.03 7.30 23.21
CA LEU A 96 8.30 6.66 21.94
C LEU A 96 7.06 5.97 21.35
N SER A 97 6.21 5.37 22.17
CA SER A 97 4.96 4.75 21.72
C SER A 97 4.03 5.79 21.11
N HIS A 98 3.82 6.94 21.76
CA HIS A 98 2.99 8.01 21.21
C HIS A 98 3.56 8.57 19.90
N ILE A 99 4.88 8.77 19.83
CA ILE A 99 5.55 9.22 18.60
C ILE A 99 5.35 8.19 17.48
N LEU A 100 5.69 6.93 17.72
CA LEU A 100 5.60 5.87 16.72
C LEU A 100 4.15 5.58 16.31
N PHE A 101 3.19 5.70 17.22
CA PHE A 101 1.77 5.62 16.89
C PHE A 101 1.34 6.75 15.95
N ALA A 102 1.74 8.00 16.24
CA ALA A 102 1.40 9.15 15.42
C ALA A 102 2.06 9.12 14.03
N TYR A 103 3.25 8.54 13.92
CA TYR A 103 4.00 8.41 12.67
C TYR A 103 3.78 7.07 11.94
N SER A 104 2.97 6.17 12.50
CA SER A 104 2.57 4.95 11.82
C SER A 104 1.50 5.28 10.78
N ALA A 105 1.92 5.49 9.54
CA ALA A 105 1.04 5.89 8.44
C ALA A 105 0.68 4.71 7.51
N THR A 106 0.79 3.47 7.99
CA THR A 106 0.46 2.27 7.20
C THR A 106 -1.01 2.25 6.78
N ASP A 107 -1.91 2.74 7.64
CA ASP A 107 -3.33 2.90 7.36
C ASP A 107 -3.59 3.92 6.25
N VAL A 108 -2.96 5.09 6.35
CA VAL A 108 -3.02 6.15 5.33
C VAL A 108 -2.43 5.65 4.02
N ALA A 109 -1.28 4.97 4.04
CA ALA A 109 -0.66 4.40 2.85
C ALA A 109 -1.55 3.35 2.19
N LEU A 110 -2.19 2.47 2.98
CA LEU A 110 -3.09 1.44 2.48
C LEU A 110 -4.34 2.06 1.85
N LEU A 111 -4.97 3.03 2.52
CA LEU A 111 -6.14 3.73 1.98
C LEU A 111 -5.81 4.52 0.72
N SER A 112 -4.70 5.25 0.71
CA SER A 112 -4.23 5.98 -0.48
C SER A 112 -4.00 5.02 -1.65
N MET A 113 -3.35 3.88 -1.42
CA MET A 113 -3.18 2.86 -2.45
C MET A 113 -4.53 2.35 -2.97
N VAL A 114 -5.46 1.99 -2.09
CA VAL A 114 -6.81 1.52 -2.49
C VAL A 114 -7.52 2.56 -3.36
N LEU A 115 -7.53 3.81 -2.92
CA LEU A 115 -8.20 4.91 -3.63
C LEU A 115 -7.56 5.17 -4.98
N THR A 116 -6.23 5.27 -5.06
CA THR A 116 -5.51 5.46 -6.32
C THR A 116 -5.79 4.31 -7.30
N LEU A 117 -5.83 3.07 -6.82
CA LEU A 117 -6.14 1.90 -7.64
C LEU A 117 -7.59 1.94 -8.18
N LEU A 118 -8.54 2.36 -7.36
CA LEU A 118 -9.92 2.56 -7.80
C LEU A 118 -10.02 3.69 -8.83
N GLU A 119 -9.38 4.83 -8.57
CA GLU A 119 -9.32 5.97 -9.51
C GLU A 119 -8.73 5.55 -10.85
N MET A 120 -7.62 4.81 -10.85
CA MET A 120 -7.00 4.26 -12.07
C MET A 120 -7.96 3.34 -12.83
N SER A 121 -8.70 2.46 -12.14
CA SER A 121 -9.65 1.55 -12.80
C SER A 121 -10.84 2.26 -13.43
N THR A 122 -11.19 3.45 -12.95
CA THR A 122 -12.33 4.24 -13.46
C THR A 122 -11.91 5.34 -14.44
N SER A 123 -10.61 5.57 -14.62
CA SER A 123 -10.10 6.65 -15.44
C SER A 123 -10.12 6.28 -16.92
N ASP A 124 -10.70 7.15 -17.75
CA ASP A 124 -10.60 7.05 -19.20
C ASP A 124 -9.34 7.78 -19.68
N PHE A 125 -8.23 7.04 -19.76
CA PHE A 125 -6.94 7.61 -20.15
C PHE A 125 -6.86 7.94 -21.64
N VAL A 126 -7.57 7.19 -22.49
CA VAL A 126 -7.56 7.35 -23.95
C VAL A 126 -8.97 7.11 -24.48
N PRO A 127 -9.82 8.15 -24.54
CA PRO A 127 -11.12 8.04 -25.17
C PRO A 127 -10.98 7.75 -26.67
N LEU A 128 -11.82 6.88 -27.20
CA LEU A 128 -11.90 6.55 -28.62
C LEU A 128 -13.16 7.14 -29.25
N ASP A 129 -12.97 7.97 -30.27
CA ASP A 129 -14.06 8.44 -31.12
C ASP A 129 -14.63 7.31 -31.99
N PRO A 130 -15.90 7.40 -32.45
CA PRO A 130 -16.50 6.37 -33.31
C PRO A 130 -15.68 6.05 -34.56
N GLY A 131 -15.05 7.05 -35.18
CA GLY A 131 -14.17 6.85 -36.34
C GLY A 131 -12.88 6.09 -35.98
N GLN A 132 -12.34 6.29 -34.78
CA GLN A 132 -11.17 5.56 -34.29
C GLN A 132 -11.53 4.12 -33.92
N GLN A 133 -12.70 3.90 -33.33
CA GLN A 133 -13.23 2.56 -33.06
C GLN A 133 -13.43 1.77 -34.36
N GLU A 134 -14.00 2.40 -35.39
CA GLU A 134 -14.16 1.78 -36.70
C GLU A 134 -12.79 1.48 -37.35
N MET A 135 -11.86 2.43 -37.31
CA MET A 135 -10.51 2.22 -37.84
C MET A 135 -9.77 1.08 -37.13
N LEU A 136 -9.76 1.08 -35.80
CA LEU A 136 -9.16 0.01 -35.00
C LEU A 136 -9.85 -1.32 -35.25
N GLY A 137 -11.17 -1.32 -35.39
CA GLY A 137 -11.92 -2.54 -35.67
C GLY A 137 -11.61 -3.14 -37.05
N ARG A 138 -11.45 -2.28 -38.07
CA ARG A 138 -10.97 -2.70 -39.40
C ARG A 138 -9.56 -3.27 -39.36
N LEU A 139 -8.65 -2.66 -38.59
CA LEU A 139 -7.27 -3.13 -38.44
C LEU A 139 -7.20 -4.46 -37.67
N ALA A 140 -8.02 -4.62 -36.65
CA ALA A 140 -8.06 -5.81 -35.80
C ALA A 140 -8.88 -6.96 -36.39
N GLY A 141 -9.68 -6.69 -37.42
CA GLY A 141 -10.65 -7.65 -37.96
C GLY A 141 -11.78 -8.00 -36.99
N LYS A 142 -12.06 -7.15 -35.99
CA LYS A 142 -13.17 -7.32 -35.03
C LYS A 142 -13.86 -6.00 -34.74
N GLU A 143 -15.16 -6.01 -34.50
CA GLU A 143 -15.85 -4.80 -34.03
C GLU A 143 -15.40 -4.42 -32.63
N ILE A 144 -15.08 -3.14 -32.43
CA ILE A 144 -14.69 -2.59 -31.13
C ILE A 144 -15.84 -1.73 -30.63
N ASN A 145 -16.59 -2.26 -29.66
CA ASN A 145 -17.75 -1.59 -29.05
C ASN A 145 -17.41 -0.93 -27.70
N CYS A 146 -16.13 -0.65 -27.46
CA CYS A 146 -15.66 -0.01 -26.23
C CYS A 146 -15.18 1.42 -26.55
N PRO A 147 -15.65 2.44 -25.81
CA PRO A 147 -15.18 3.82 -25.99
C PRO A 147 -13.79 4.07 -25.39
N HIS A 148 -13.21 3.09 -24.69
CA HIS A 148 -11.92 3.23 -24.02
C HIS A 148 -10.81 2.54 -24.83
N GLY A 149 -9.78 3.28 -25.21
CA GLY A 149 -8.62 2.78 -25.94
C GLY A 149 -7.56 2.14 -25.04
N LEU A 150 -7.48 2.60 -23.80
CA LEU A 150 -6.66 2.05 -22.74
C LEU A 150 -7.52 1.80 -21.51
N MET A 151 -7.51 0.58 -21.03
CA MET A 151 -8.24 0.12 -19.85
C MET A 151 -7.22 -0.34 -18.82
N VAL A 152 -7.53 -0.09 -17.54
CA VAL A 152 -6.68 -0.49 -16.42
C VAL A 152 -7.49 -1.40 -15.51
N ASP A 153 -7.17 -2.69 -15.58
CA ASP A 153 -7.79 -3.70 -14.73
C ASP A 153 -6.99 -3.80 -13.43
N VAL A 154 -7.68 -3.67 -12.30
CA VAL A 154 -7.03 -3.64 -10.99
C VAL A 154 -7.69 -4.67 -10.07
N ALA A 155 -6.87 -5.41 -9.33
CA ALA A 155 -7.37 -6.36 -8.34
C ALA A 155 -6.62 -6.24 -7.02
N MET A 156 -7.38 -6.29 -5.92
CA MET A 156 -6.85 -6.33 -4.57
C MET A 156 -6.51 -7.77 -4.18
N LEU A 157 -5.27 -7.99 -3.79
CA LEU A 157 -4.71 -9.29 -3.47
C LEU A 157 -4.65 -9.52 -1.95
N PRO A 158 -4.33 -10.75 -1.48
CA PRO A 158 -4.38 -11.10 -0.06
C PRO A 158 -3.58 -10.18 0.87
N GLY A 159 -2.46 -9.62 0.40
CA GLY A 159 -1.61 -8.71 1.18
C GLY A 159 -2.37 -7.48 1.68
N THR A 160 -3.23 -6.90 0.83
CA THR A 160 -4.08 -5.76 1.22
C THR A 160 -4.99 -6.14 2.38
N TRP A 161 -5.73 -7.25 2.27
CA TRP A 161 -6.69 -7.66 3.29
C TRP A 161 -6.02 -8.01 4.62
N LEU A 162 -4.84 -8.63 4.57
CA LEU A 162 -4.03 -8.89 5.77
C LEU A 162 -3.55 -7.59 6.42
N LEU A 163 -3.10 -6.61 5.63
CA LEU A 163 -2.73 -5.30 6.16
C LEU A 163 -3.92 -4.54 6.74
N THR A 164 -5.10 -4.61 6.11
CA THR A 164 -6.32 -4.01 6.67
C THR A 164 -6.64 -4.61 8.04
N ALA A 165 -6.60 -5.95 8.16
CA ALA A 165 -6.82 -6.61 9.44
C ALA A 165 -5.75 -6.23 10.48
N ALA A 166 -4.48 -6.16 10.06
CA ALA A 166 -3.38 -5.76 10.92
C ALA A 166 -3.53 -4.31 11.43
N VAL A 167 -3.91 -3.38 10.56
CA VAL A 167 -4.17 -1.97 10.92
C VAL A 167 -5.31 -1.84 11.93
N LEU A 168 -6.42 -2.56 11.71
CA LEU A 168 -7.55 -2.54 12.64
C LEU A 168 -7.17 -3.12 14.01
N LEU A 169 -6.42 -4.23 14.02
CA LEU A 169 -5.89 -4.83 15.25
C LEU A 169 -4.88 -3.93 15.94
N HIS A 170 -4.00 -3.26 15.19
CA HIS A 170 -3.02 -2.32 15.71
C HIS A 170 -3.69 -1.11 16.34
N TRP A 171 -4.70 -0.53 15.69
CA TRP A 171 -5.47 0.57 16.24
C TRP A 171 -6.16 0.19 17.56
N TRP A 172 -6.78 -0.99 17.61
CA TRP A 172 -7.44 -1.46 18.83
C TRP A 172 -6.43 -1.78 19.95
N MET A 173 -5.44 -2.64 19.67
CA MET A 173 -4.47 -3.09 20.68
C MET A 173 -3.53 -1.98 21.12
N GLY A 174 -3.14 -1.07 20.21
CA GLY A 174 -2.27 0.06 20.53
C GLY A 174 -2.88 0.93 21.63
N ARG A 175 -4.19 1.16 21.59
CA ARG A 175 -4.91 1.91 22.64
C ARG A 175 -4.87 1.20 24.00
N GLU A 176 -5.16 -0.10 24.02
CA GLU A 176 -5.15 -0.88 25.28
C GLU A 176 -3.77 -0.93 25.94
N VAL A 177 -2.70 -1.10 25.14
CA VAL A 177 -1.33 -1.15 25.67
C VAL A 177 -0.87 0.23 26.13
N MET A 178 -1.21 1.30 25.40
CA MET A 178 -0.85 2.66 25.81
C MET A 178 -1.53 3.06 27.12
N ILE A 179 -2.78 2.68 27.37
CA ILE A 179 -3.46 2.90 28.67
C ILE A 179 -2.70 2.24 29.82
N CYS A 180 -2.02 1.12 29.59
CA CYS A 180 -1.22 0.44 30.61
C CYS A 180 0.14 1.10 30.87
N LEU A 181 0.57 2.05 30.02
CA LEU A 181 1.82 2.79 30.14
C LEU A 181 1.65 4.16 30.81
N GLU A 182 0.41 4.62 30.99
CA GLU A 182 0.01 5.81 31.75
C GLU A 182 -0.08 5.52 33.26
#